data_AF-A0A1H1ZMS4-F1
#
_entry.id   AF-A0A1H1ZMS4-F1
#
_cell.length_a   1.000
_cell.length_b   1.000
_cell.length_c   1.000
_cell.angle_alpha   90.00
_cell.angle_beta   90.00
_cell.angle_gamma   90.00
#
_symmetry.space_group_name_H-M   'P 1'
#
loop_
_entity.id
_entity.type
_entity.pdbx_description
1 polymer ?
#
loop_
_entity_poly.entity_id
_entity_poly.type
_entity_poly.pdbx_seq_one_letter_code
_entity_poly.pdbx_strand_id
1 'polypeptide(L)' 'MAGTQVYPFAMSELPASYKEFLSDKSDLFISAVKPVLQQSAADKLHGVRVTYNPGSTGHQAHVDDTLPFGVVFEDID' A
#
# COMPACT_ATOMS: atom_id res chain seq x y z
N MET A 1 -21.69 -29.35 -8.70
CA MET A 1 -22.06 -28.03 -9.24
C MET A 1 -20.97 -27.07 -8.83
N ALA A 2 -20.13 -26.67 -9.79
CA ALA A 2 -18.94 -25.87 -9.57
C ALA A 2 -19.31 -24.39 -9.41
N GLY A 3 -18.73 -23.73 -8.43
CA GLY A 3 -18.82 -22.30 -8.21
C GLY A 3 -17.48 -21.78 -7.71
N THR A 4 -16.42 -21.98 -8.49
CA THR A 4 -15.14 -21.31 -8.23
C THR A 4 -15.37 -19.83 -8.48
N GLN A 5 -15.63 -19.07 -7.42
CA GLN A 5 -15.67 -17.61 -7.44
C GLN A 5 -14.23 -17.11 -7.64
N VAL A 6 -13.71 -17.23 -8.87
CA VAL A 6 -12.54 -16.48 -9.29
C VAL A 6 -13.00 -15.03 -9.37
N TYR A 7 -12.55 -14.20 -8.44
CA TYR A 7 -12.55 -12.77 -8.64
C TYR A 7 -11.38 -12.46 -9.57
N PRO A 8 -11.57 -12.16 -10.88
CA PRO A 8 -10.48 -11.87 -11.79
C PRO A 8 -10.16 -10.36 -11.75
N PHE A 9 -10.41 -9.70 -10.62
CA PHE A 9 -9.79 -8.41 -10.35
C PHE A 9 -8.35 -8.75 -10.05
N ALA A 10 -7.49 -8.60 -11.06
CA ALA A 10 -6.06 -8.70 -10.93
C ALA A 10 -5.68 -8.22 -9.52
N MET A 11 -5.17 -9.12 -8.68
CA MET A 11 -4.37 -8.69 -7.55
C MET A 11 -3.19 -7.99 -8.20
N SER A 12 -3.33 -6.70 -8.55
CA SER A 12 -2.30 -5.91 -9.20
C SER A 12 -1.07 -6.15 -8.36
N GLU A 13 -0.13 -6.90 -8.94
CA GLU A 13 1.08 -7.23 -8.22
C GLU A 13 1.71 -5.91 -7.85
N LEU A 14 1.99 -5.74 -6.55
CA LEU A 14 2.68 -4.57 -6.10
C LEU A 14 4.01 -4.46 -6.87
N PRO A 15 4.40 -3.26 -7.33
CA PRO A 15 5.71 -3.06 -7.93
C PRO A 15 6.82 -3.52 -6.98
N ALA A 16 7.97 -3.88 -7.54
CA ALA A 16 9.09 -4.40 -6.76
C ALA A 16 9.47 -3.48 -5.59
N SER A 17 9.47 -2.16 -5.81
CA SER A 17 9.76 -1.16 -4.76
C SER A 17 8.81 -1.24 -3.58
N TYR A 18 7.51 -1.48 -3.80
CA TYR A 18 6.52 -1.64 -2.73
C TYR A 18 6.69 -2.99 -2.02
N LYS A 19 7.02 -4.05 -2.75
CA LYS A 19 7.32 -5.37 -2.14
C LYS A 19 8.57 -5.30 -1.26
N GLU A 20 9.63 -4.64 -1.72
CA GLU A 20 10.86 -4.40 -0.96
C GLU A 20 10.57 -3.57 0.30
N PHE A 21 9.81 -2.48 0.17
CA PHE A 21 9.40 -1.65 1.30
C PHE A 21 8.58 -2.40 2.37
N LEU A 22 7.82 -3.41 1.99
CA LEU A 22 7.03 -4.21 2.93
C LEU A 22 7.82 -5.37 3.54
N SER A 23 8.99 -5.72 2.99
CA SER A 23 9.71 -6.94 3.35
C SER A 23 10.27 -6.92 4.78
N ASP A 24 10.49 -5.74 5.35
CA ASP A 24 11.00 -5.52 6.71
C ASP A 24 9.92 -5.04 7.68
N LYS A 25 8.65 -4.95 7.25
CA LYS A 25 7.54 -4.40 8.04
C LYS A 25 6.71 -5.49 8.72
N SER A 26 6.04 -5.09 9.79
CA SER A 26 5.16 -6.00 10.55
C SER A 26 3.86 -6.30 9.80
N ASP A 27 3.28 -7.48 10.01
CA ASP A 27 2.02 -7.88 9.36
C ASP A 27 0.88 -6.88 9.58
N LEU A 28 0.81 -6.28 10.78
CA LEU A 28 -0.18 -5.25 11.12
C LEU A 28 0.00 -4.02 10.24
N PHE A 29 1.23 -3.53 10.10
CA PHE A 29 1.56 -2.42 9.22
C PHE A 29 1.23 -2.75 7.77
N ILE A 30 1.67 -3.92 7.28
CA ILE A 30 1.40 -4.38 5.92
C ILE A 30 -0.11 -4.40 5.67
N SER A 31 -0.91 -4.93 6.60
CA SER A 31 -2.36 -4.98 6.46
C SER A 31 -3.02 -3.60 6.36
N ALA A 32 -2.46 -2.59 7.04
CA ALA A 32 -2.96 -1.23 7.03
C ALA A 32 -2.59 -0.48 5.73
N VAL A 33 -1.37 -0.68 5.21
CA VAL A 33 -0.86 0.09 4.06
C VAL A 33 -1.12 -0.59 2.71
N LYS A 34 -1.28 -1.93 2.70
CA LYS A 34 -1.47 -2.72 1.48
C LYS A 34 -2.64 -2.27 0.60
N PRO A 35 -3.84 -1.94 1.14
CA PRO A 35 -4.94 -1.45 0.32
C PRO A 35 -4.57 -0.17 -0.46
N VAL A 36 -3.80 0.72 0.17
CA VAL A 36 -3.36 2.00 -0.41
C VAL A 36 -2.29 1.79 -1.46
N LEU A 37 -1.33 0.89 -1.21
CA LEU A 37 -0.31 0.51 -2.20
C LEU A 37 -0.95 -0.13 -3.44
N GLN A 38 -1.99 -0.95 -3.25
CA GLN A 38 -2.75 -1.54 -4.35
C GLN A 38 -3.51 -0.48 -5.15
N GLN A 39 -4.10 0.51 -4.48
CA GLN A 39 -4.74 1.65 -5.15
C GLN A 39 -3.71 2.44 -5.99
N SER A 40 -2.59 2.84 -5.38
CA SER A 40 -1.48 3.50 -6.08
C SER A 40 -0.98 2.68 -7.28
N ALA A 41 -0.87 1.36 -7.15
CA ALA A 41 -0.47 0.45 -8.24
C ALA A 41 -1.54 0.27 -9.32
N ALA A 42 -2.82 0.45 -9.01
CA ALA A 42 -3.89 0.46 -9.99
C ALA A 42 -3.87 1.74 -10.82
N ASP A 43 -3.69 2.89 -10.15
CA ASP A 43 -3.65 4.19 -10.82
C ASP A 43 -2.33 4.41 -11.57
N LYS A 44 -1.21 3.93 -11.03
CA LYS A 44 0.17 4.12 -11.55
C LYS A 44 0.58 5.58 -11.76
N LEU A 45 -0.06 6.49 -11.03
CA LEU A 45 0.17 7.94 -11.13
C LEU A 45 1.02 8.47 -9.99
N HIS A 46 0.74 8.02 -8.77
CA HIS A 46 1.21 8.65 -7.54
C HIS A 46 1.77 7.62 -6.56
N GLY A 47 2.68 8.07 -5.71
CA GLY A 47 3.28 7.27 -4.65
C GLY A 47 2.38 7.13 -3.43
N VAL A 48 2.93 6.57 -2.36
CA VAL A 48 2.22 6.40 -1.09
C VAL A 48 2.99 7.09 0.03
N ARG A 49 2.31 7.91 0.81
CA ARG A 49 2.86 8.44 2.06
C ARG A 49 2.29 7.65 3.23
N VAL A 50 3.18 7.18 4.09
CA VAL A 50 2.83 6.57 5.36
C VAL A 50 3.14 7.56 6.46
N THR A 51 2.15 7.88 7.28
CA THR A 51 2.28 8.77 8.43
C THR A 51 2.05 7.95 9.70
N TYR A 52 2.77 8.27 10.77
CA TYR A 52 2.45 7.74 12.09
C TYR A 52 1.81 8.83 12.92
N ASN A 53 0.55 8.60 13.31
CA ASN A 53 -0.15 9.51 14.20
C ASN A 53 -0.08 8.94 15.63
N PRO A 54 0.81 9.50 16.49
CA PRO A 54 0.88 9.09 17.89
C PRO A 54 -0.46 9.37 18.56
N GLY A 55 -1.23 8.32 18.83
CA GLY A 55 -2.62 8.41 19.27
C GLY A 55 -3.44 7.18 18.90
N SER A 56 -4.75 7.35 18.75
CA SER A 56 -5.72 6.24 18.60
C SER A 56 -5.71 5.56 17.22
N THR A 57 -5.10 6.17 16.20
CA THR A 57 -5.20 5.72 14.80
C THR A 57 -3.94 5.00 14.29
N GLY A 58 -2.78 5.15 14.93
CA GLY A 58 -1.55 4.43 14.58
C GLY A 58 -1.00 4.78 13.19
N HIS A 59 -0.50 3.77 12.46
CA HIS A 59 0.01 3.94 11.10
C HIS A 59 -1.12 4.17 10.11
N GLN A 60 -1.01 5.23 9.30
CA GLN A 60 -1.95 5.55 8.24
C GLN A 60 -1.20 5.73 6.93
N ALA A 61 -1.71 5.13 5.86
CA ALA A 61 -1.20 5.34 4.51
C ALA A 61 -2.25 6.06 3.66
N HIS A 62 -1.78 6.90 2.73
CA HIS A 62 -2.61 7.49 1.69
C HIS A 62 -1.79 7.65 0.41
N VAL A 63 -2.49 7.71 -0.73
CA VAL A 63 -1.87 8.07 -2.00
C VAL A 63 -1.52 9.55 -1.95
N ASP A 64 -0.27 9.89 -2.24
CA ASP A 64 0.24 11.26 -2.20
C ASP A 64 0.63 11.69 -3.62
N ASP A 65 -0.05 12.73 -4.12
CA ASP A 65 0.13 13.23 -5.49
C ASP A 65 1.45 13.96 -5.70
N THR A 66 2.12 14.34 -4.63
CA THR A 66 3.46 14.94 -4.64
C THR A 66 4.57 13.90 -4.81
N LEU A 67 4.27 12.61 -4.58
CA LEU A 67 5.20 11.51 -4.74
C LEU A 67 5.02 10.82 -6.09
N PRO A 68 6.09 10.52 -6.83
CA PRO A 68 5.98 9.76 -8.06
C PRO A 68 5.58 8.31 -7.77
N PHE A 69 4.86 7.69 -8.71
CA PHE A 69 4.50 6.28 -8.62
C PHE A 69 5.73 5.38 -8.35
N GLY A 70 5.56 4.42 -7.44
CA GLY A 70 6.63 3.50 -7.03
C GLY A 70 7.46 4.01 -5.86
N VAL A 71 7.21 5.22 -5.36
CA VAL A 71 7.83 5.76 -4.14
C VAL A 71 6.90 5.58 -2.94
N VAL A 72 7.47 5.09 -1.84
CA VAL A 72 6.83 5.12 -0.52
C VAL A 72 7.64 6.04 0.38
N PHE A 73 6.99 7.03 0.97
CA PHE A 73 7.62 7.95 1.92
C PHE A 73 7.05 7.70 3.32
N GLU A 74 7.93 7.45 4.28
CA GLU A 74 7.54 7.29 5.68
C GLU A 74 7.81 8.59 6.44
N ASP A 75 6.74 9.21 6.89
CA ASP A 75 6.69 10.42 7.69
C ASP A 75 6.40 10.00 9.15
N ILE A 76 7.45 9.50 9.78
CA ILE A 76 7.50 9.02 11.16
C ILE A 76 8.47 9.96 11.88
N ASP A 77 7.91 10.88 12.67
CA ASP A 77 8.66 11.77 13.57
C ASP A 77 9.23 10.98 14.77
#